data_AF-A0A0F9J088-F1
#
_entry.id   AF-A0A0F9J088-F1
#
_cell.length_a   1.000
_cell.length_b   1.000
_cell.length_c   1.000
_cell.angle_alpha   90.00
_cell.angle_beta   90.00
_cell.angle_gamma   90.00
#
_symmetry.space_group_name_H-M   'P 1'
#
loop_
_entity.id
_entity.type
_entity.pdbx_description
1 polymer ?
#
loop_
_entity_poly.entity_id
_entity_poly.type
_entity_poly.pdbx_seq_one_letter_code
_entity_poly.pdbx_strand_id
1 'polypeptide(L)'
;MAKNVKEIRHLNRQIPPLAHTSMYVWHKYWSRKTWNVVAEYIKTYSKERDIILDPFVGSGITAMEALKNNRRVIVSDLNPIATEITRLTITPISEMKLFDAFKRVEKKVKDRINKLYLTRCRNCGEKFPLTCAIWEKNKCIEIRYKKCPKCDNSCRSKCSLDKHDKALLNKINKSRITSFYPTNKFYYSDGRPFMKKEQYESVDELFTKRNLQALAWLMEAINEEKSKLLRDFLKIGFSSMVHLCSNMNPISEGGHFTPFSSAWIQHSYWYPSGPHMEQNVWDKFDSAINGHQGLLKAKIESNKWFGDIRFAKNIEDVIHNKADIYIYNGSCLDLMSKLPDNSIDFIFTDPPYDSSIQYGELSYMWVSWLNAKDMFVDYLSSNEIINNKN
;
A
#
# COMPACT_ATOMS: atom_id res chain seq x y z
N MET A 1 -24.65 30.85 -23.30
CA MET A 1 -25.67 31.17 -22.27
C MET A 1 -25.07 30.88 -20.92
N ALA A 2 -24.86 31.90 -20.08
CA ALA A 2 -24.39 31.69 -18.71
C ALA A 2 -25.45 30.88 -17.95
N LYS A 3 -25.12 29.67 -17.49
CA LYS A 3 -25.97 28.90 -16.57
C LYS A 3 -26.28 29.83 -15.39
N ASN A 4 -27.55 30.05 -15.08
CA ASN A 4 -27.99 30.73 -13.85
C ASN A 4 -27.17 30.17 -12.69
N VAL A 5 -26.33 31.01 -12.07
CA VAL A 5 -25.54 30.63 -10.90
C VAL A 5 -26.57 30.37 -9.81
N LYS A 6 -26.84 29.09 -9.56
CA LYS A 6 -27.75 28.67 -8.50
C LYS A 6 -27.23 29.26 -7.19
N GLU A 7 -28.11 29.78 -6.35
CA GLU A 7 -27.73 30.24 -5.02
C GLU A 7 -27.27 29.01 -4.21
N ILE A 8 -25.95 28.83 -4.10
CA ILE A 8 -25.34 27.72 -3.38
C ILE A 8 -25.29 28.11 -1.90
N ARG A 9 -25.94 27.31 -1.04
CA ARG A 9 -25.77 27.46 0.40
C ARG A 9 -24.40 26.92 0.79
N HIS A 10 -23.42 27.81 0.93
CA HIS A 10 -22.06 27.45 1.27
C HIS A 10 -21.94 26.80 2.66
N LEU A 11 -20.96 25.90 2.79
CA LEU A 11 -20.56 25.31 4.05
C LEU A 11 -19.93 26.38 4.96
N ASN A 12 -20.74 26.98 5.82
CA ASN A 12 -20.32 27.99 6.80
C ASN A 12 -20.19 27.40 8.22
N ARG A 13 -19.80 26.12 8.31
CA ARG A 13 -19.61 25.41 9.57
C ARG A 13 -18.45 24.44 9.46
N GLN A 14 -17.83 24.14 10.60
CA GLN A 14 -16.85 23.06 10.68
C GLN A 14 -17.54 21.71 10.49
N ILE A 15 -16.89 20.80 9.78
CA ILE A 15 -17.26 19.39 9.69
C ILE A 15 -16.20 18.61 10.47
N PRO A 16 -16.50 18.15 11.69
CA PRO A 16 -15.54 17.39 12.48
C PRO A 16 -15.11 16.11 11.73
N PRO A 17 -13.80 15.85 11.61
CA PRO A 17 -13.32 14.66 10.93
C PRO A 17 -13.64 13.40 11.74
N LEU A 18 -14.19 12.39 11.07
CA LEU A 18 -14.40 11.06 11.65
C LEU A 18 -13.18 10.16 11.41
N ALA A 19 -12.98 9.19 12.32
CA ALA A 19 -11.95 8.18 12.14
C ALA A 19 -12.21 7.37 10.86
N HIS A 20 -11.12 6.97 10.20
CA HIS A 20 -11.21 6.09 9.05
C HIS A 20 -11.53 4.65 9.47
N THR A 21 -12.41 4.01 8.72
CA THR A 21 -12.72 2.59 8.80
C THR A 21 -11.84 1.78 7.83
N SER A 22 -12.01 0.45 7.84
CA SER A 22 -11.07 -0.47 7.16
C SER A 22 -11.02 -0.24 5.64
N MET A 23 -12.15 0.09 4.99
CA MET A 23 -12.16 0.37 3.55
C MET A 23 -11.26 1.55 3.14
N TYR A 24 -10.96 2.47 4.05
CA TYR A 24 -10.12 3.64 3.76
C TYR A 24 -8.65 3.46 4.14
N VAL A 25 -8.31 2.57 5.08
CA VAL A 25 -6.94 2.48 5.64
C VAL A 25 -6.23 1.13 5.43
N TRP A 26 -6.86 0.20 4.71
CA TRP A 26 -6.26 -1.12 4.46
C TRP A 26 -4.96 -1.09 3.65
N HIS A 27 -4.66 0.03 2.98
CA HIS A 27 -3.37 0.31 2.35
C HIS A 27 -2.79 1.63 2.86
N LYS A 28 -1.47 1.68 3.12
CA LYS A 28 -0.76 2.92 3.42
C LYS A 28 -0.79 3.83 2.19
N TYR A 29 -1.23 5.07 2.37
CA TYR A 29 -1.11 6.12 1.36
C TYR A 29 -1.00 7.45 2.10
N TRP A 30 -0.16 8.35 1.62
CA TRP A 30 0.10 9.62 2.29
C TRP A 30 -1.04 10.61 2.06
N SER A 31 -1.14 11.62 2.93
CA SER A 31 -2.09 12.76 2.84
C SER A 31 -3.56 12.42 2.58
N ARG A 32 -4.04 11.28 3.09
CA ARG A 32 -5.45 10.88 2.96
C ARG A 32 -6.39 11.92 3.57
N LYS A 33 -7.39 12.36 2.80
CA LYS A 33 -8.47 13.24 3.26
C LYS A 33 -9.50 12.46 4.05
N THR A 34 -10.12 13.12 5.03
CA THR A 34 -11.17 12.49 5.84
C THR A 34 -12.45 12.29 5.04
N TRP A 35 -12.93 11.05 4.98
CA TRP A 35 -14.03 10.63 4.12
C TRP A 35 -15.33 11.41 4.37
N ASN A 36 -15.71 11.67 5.62
CA ASN A 36 -16.98 12.36 5.92
C ASN A 36 -16.95 13.84 5.55
N VAL A 37 -15.77 14.46 5.56
CA VAL A 37 -15.59 15.84 5.10
C VAL A 37 -15.79 15.89 3.59
N VAL A 38 -15.13 14.99 2.84
CA VAL A 38 -15.29 14.90 1.38
C VAL A 38 -16.76 14.62 1.01
N ALA A 39 -17.42 13.72 1.72
CA ALA A 39 -18.83 13.40 1.50
C ALA A 39 -19.75 14.63 1.65
N GLU A 40 -19.51 15.48 2.64
CA GLU A 40 -20.30 16.69 2.85
C GLU A 40 -20.08 17.70 1.71
N TYR A 41 -18.84 17.90 1.25
CA TYR A 41 -18.55 18.75 0.09
C TYR A 41 -19.28 18.25 -1.16
N ILE A 42 -19.23 16.94 -1.42
CA ILE A 42 -19.95 16.32 -2.53
C ILE A 42 -21.46 16.57 -2.43
N LYS A 43 -22.06 16.39 -1.24
CA LYS A 43 -23.50 16.62 -1.04
C LYS A 43 -23.90 18.08 -1.19
N THR A 44 -23.05 19.02 -0.77
CA THR A 44 -23.36 20.46 -0.83
C THR A 44 -23.19 21.05 -2.23
N TYR A 45 -22.12 20.66 -2.92
CA TYR A 45 -21.71 21.31 -4.19
C TYR A 45 -22.07 20.52 -5.45
N SER A 46 -22.71 19.35 -5.31
CA SER A 46 -23.26 18.58 -6.43
C SER A 46 -24.63 17.99 -6.08
N LYS A 47 -25.36 17.51 -7.07
CA LYS A 47 -26.61 16.74 -6.92
C LYS A 47 -26.38 15.28 -7.26
N GLU A 48 -27.34 14.43 -6.92
CA GLU A 48 -27.31 13.05 -7.42
C GLU A 48 -27.27 13.02 -8.95
N ARG A 49 -26.53 12.06 -9.50
CA ARG A 49 -26.27 11.83 -10.93
C ARG A 49 -25.36 12.86 -11.61
N ASP A 50 -24.98 13.93 -10.91
CA ASP A 50 -23.91 14.83 -11.36
C ASP A 50 -22.60 14.06 -11.55
N ILE A 51 -21.74 14.60 -12.42
CA ILE A 51 -20.42 14.05 -12.72
C ILE A 51 -19.36 14.82 -11.94
N ILE A 52 -18.63 14.09 -11.10
CA ILE A 52 -17.52 14.62 -10.31
C ILE A 52 -16.19 14.31 -11.01
N LEU A 53 -15.28 15.29 -11.05
CA LEU A 53 -13.89 15.09 -11.46
C LEU A 53 -12.96 15.23 -10.25
N ASP A 54 -12.06 14.26 -10.09
CA ASP A 54 -10.87 14.37 -9.22
C ASP A 54 -9.59 14.07 -10.01
N PRO A 55 -8.80 15.09 -10.38
CA PRO A 55 -7.61 14.88 -11.18
C PRO A 55 -6.42 14.27 -10.39
N PHE A 56 -6.51 14.16 -9.06
CA PHE A 56 -5.45 13.68 -8.16
C PHE A 56 -5.99 12.76 -7.07
N VAL A 57 -6.62 11.66 -7.47
CA VAL A 57 -7.50 10.87 -6.59
C VAL A 57 -6.80 10.24 -5.39
N GLY A 58 -5.48 10.01 -5.46
CA GLY A 58 -4.68 9.44 -4.40
C GLY A 58 -5.29 8.15 -3.85
N SER A 59 -5.62 8.12 -2.56
CA SER A 59 -6.20 6.94 -1.91
C SER A 59 -7.65 6.62 -2.28
N GLY A 60 -8.28 7.38 -3.18
CA GLY A 60 -9.60 7.05 -3.74
C GLY A 60 -10.80 7.64 -3.01
N ILE A 61 -10.59 8.50 -2.01
CA ILE A 61 -11.67 8.99 -1.13
C ILE A 61 -12.79 9.67 -1.92
N THR A 62 -12.43 10.55 -2.86
CA THR A 62 -13.40 11.27 -3.69
C THR A 62 -14.23 10.31 -4.53
N ALA A 63 -13.60 9.31 -5.15
CA ALA A 63 -14.32 8.28 -5.92
C ALA A 63 -15.29 7.49 -5.04
N MET A 64 -14.83 7.03 -3.87
CA MET A 64 -15.67 6.27 -2.93
C MET A 64 -16.87 7.08 -2.46
N GLU A 65 -16.67 8.34 -2.05
CA GLU A 65 -17.75 9.18 -1.55
C GLU A 65 -18.67 9.69 -2.66
N ALA A 66 -18.16 9.93 -3.88
CA ALA A 66 -19.02 10.26 -5.03
C ALA A 66 -20.02 9.12 -5.30
N LEU A 67 -19.50 7.89 -5.41
CA LEU A 67 -20.30 6.70 -5.68
C LEU A 67 -21.30 6.40 -4.54
N LYS A 68 -20.87 6.47 -3.27
CA LYS A 68 -21.76 6.30 -2.10
C LYS A 68 -22.90 7.31 -2.06
N ASN A 69 -22.71 8.46 -2.69
CA ASN A 69 -23.71 9.52 -2.77
C ASN A 69 -24.38 9.56 -4.16
N ASN A 70 -24.41 8.47 -4.93
CA ASN A 70 -25.13 8.42 -6.22
C ASN A 70 -24.64 9.45 -7.26
N ARG A 71 -23.35 9.81 -7.25
CA ARG A 71 -22.71 10.59 -8.32
C ARG A 71 -21.92 9.66 -9.23
N ARG A 72 -21.75 10.09 -10.48
CA ARG A 72 -20.79 9.48 -11.40
C ARG A 72 -19.45 10.18 -11.23
N VAL A 73 -18.35 9.49 -11.47
CA VAL A 73 -17.03 10.07 -11.17
C VAL A 73 -15.98 9.72 -12.22
N ILE A 74 -15.17 10.71 -12.58
CA ILE A 74 -13.99 10.56 -13.41
C ILE A 74 -12.80 10.92 -12.54
N VAL A 75 -11.81 10.04 -12.46
CA VAL A 75 -10.65 10.26 -11.60
C VAL A 75 -9.35 9.94 -12.31
N SER A 76 -8.28 10.65 -11.95
CA SER A 76 -6.92 10.30 -12.37
C SER A 76 -5.90 10.32 -11.24
N ASP A 77 -4.83 9.56 -11.43
CA ASP A 77 -3.58 9.72 -10.70
C ASP A 77 -2.42 9.19 -11.55
N LEU A 78 -1.25 9.84 -11.45
CA LEU A 78 -0.02 9.37 -12.08
C LEU A 78 0.45 8.05 -11.43
N ASN A 79 0.19 7.88 -10.14
CA ASN A 79 0.61 6.73 -9.37
C ASN A 79 -0.28 5.51 -9.64
N PRO A 80 0.26 4.41 -10.22
CA PRO A 80 -0.54 3.21 -10.46
C PRO A 80 -1.02 2.56 -9.16
N ILE A 81 -0.33 2.77 -8.03
CA ILE A 81 -0.79 2.26 -6.74
C ILE A 81 -2.04 3.00 -6.27
N ALA A 82 -2.13 4.31 -6.49
CA ALA A 82 -3.30 5.13 -6.13
C ALA A 82 -4.56 4.68 -6.89
N THR A 83 -4.42 4.52 -8.21
CA THR A 83 -5.51 4.05 -9.06
C THR A 83 -5.92 2.61 -8.75
N GLU A 84 -4.97 1.72 -8.43
CA GLU A 84 -5.28 0.34 -8.02
C GLU A 84 -5.95 0.25 -6.64
N ILE A 85 -5.52 1.06 -5.66
CA ILE A 85 -6.22 1.17 -4.36
C ILE A 85 -7.68 1.60 -4.60
N THR A 86 -7.88 2.63 -5.42
CA THR A 86 -9.22 3.13 -5.76
C THR A 86 -10.06 2.04 -6.42
N ARG A 87 -9.54 1.44 -7.50
CA ARG A 87 -10.21 0.40 -8.28
C ARG A 87 -10.59 -0.79 -7.42
N LEU A 88 -9.66 -1.35 -6.66
CA LEU A 88 -9.89 -2.59 -5.89
C LEU A 88 -10.74 -2.33 -4.64
N THR A 89 -10.69 -1.13 -4.05
CA THR A 89 -11.60 -0.78 -2.96
C THR A 89 -13.05 -0.77 -3.43
N ILE A 90 -13.35 -0.23 -4.60
CA ILE A 90 -14.74 -0.15 -5.13
C ILE A 90 -15.14 -1.37 -5.97
N THR A 91 -14.20 -2.24 -6.38
CA THR A 91 -14.54 -3.46 -7.14
C THR A 91 -15.21 -4.48 -6.20
N PRO A 92 -16.46 -4.91 -6.45
CA PRO A 92 -17.09 -5.96 -5.65
C PRO A 92 -16.37 -7.30 -5.82
N ILE A 93 -16.26 -8.05 -4.73
CA ILE A 93 -15.67 -9.39 -4.76
C ILE A 93 -16.30 -10.29 -3.70
N SER A 94 -16.47 -11.56 -4.01
CA SER A 94 -16.84 -12.56 -3.00
C SER A 94 -15.70 -12.70 -1.98
N GLU A 95 -15.99 -12.34 -0.73
CA GLU A 95 -15.07 -12.45 0.40
C GLU A 95 -14.59 -13.90 0.58
N MET A 96 -15.48 -14.88 0.38
CA MET A 96 -15.15 -16.30 0.43
C MET A 96 -14.13 -16.67 -0.67
N LYS A 97 -14.36 -16.25 -1.92
CA LYS A 97 -13.40 -16.52 -3.03
C LYS A 97 -12.04 -15.86 -2.78
N LEU A 98 -12.03 -14.65 -2.20
CA LEU A 98 -10.80 -13.95 -1.83
C LEU A 98 -10.06 -14.68 -0.71
N PHE A 99 -10.78 -15.12 0.33
CA PHE A 99 -10.21 -15.93 1.39
C PHE A 99 -9.65 -17.26 0.86
N ASP A 100 -10.39 -17.96 -0.01
CA ASP A 100 -9.90 -19.19 -0.63
C ASP A 100 -8.64 -18.98 -1.46
N ALA A 101 -8.53 -17.85 -2.17
CA ALA A 101 -7.32 -17.47 -2.89
C ALA A 101 -6.13 -17.26 -1.93
N PHE A 102 -6.37 -16.57 -0.82
CA PHE A 102 -5.39 -16.45 0.25
C PHE A 102 -4.96 -17.82 0.80
N LYS A 103 -5.90 -18.74 1.07
CA LYS A 103 -5.58 -20.10 1.56
C LYS A 103 -4.79 -20.92 0.54
N ARG A 104 -5.00 -20.71 -0.76
CA ARG A 104 -4.16 -21.32 -1.82
C ARG A 104 -2.72 -20.80 -1.76
N VAL A 105 -2.52 -19.49 -1.60
CA VAL A 105 -1.17 -18.91 -1.40
C VAL A 105 -0.55 -19.45 -0.12
N GLU A 106 -1.31 -19.48 0.98
CA GLU A 106 -0.88 -20.03 2.26
C GLU A 106 -0.32 -21.45 2.14
N LYS A 107 -1.11 -22.36 1.57
CA LYS A 107 -0.73 -23.76 1.38
C LYS A 107 0.57 -23.91 0.57
N LYS A 108 0.81 -23.01 -0.39
CA LYS A 108 1.99 -23.08 -1.26
C LYS A 108 3.26 -22.57 -0.57
N VAL A 109 3.17 -21.52 0.24
CA VAL A 109 4.36 -20.73 0.58
C VAL A 109 4.60 -20.51 2.08
N LYS A 110 3.58 -20.60 2.93
CA LYS A 110 3.68 -20.29 4.37
C LYS A 110 4.80 -21.08 5.06
N ASP A 111 4.79 -22.41 4.92
CA ASP A 111 5.76 -23.26 5.60
C ASP A 111 7.18 -23.04 5.08
N ARG A 112 7.32 -22.74 3.78
CA ARG A 112 8.60 -22.43 3.16
C ARG A 112 9.18 -21.13 3.71
N ILE A 113 8.35 -20.09 3.83
CA ILE A 113 8.73 -18.81 4.44
C ILE A 113 9.06 -19.00 5.92
N ASN A 114 8.19 -19.63 6.70
CA ASN A 114 8.36 -19.81 8.14
C ASN A 114 9.63 -20.61 8.51
N LYS A 115 10.11 -21.50 7.63
CA LYS A 115 11.41 -22.17 7.78
C LYS A 115 12.60 -21.19 7.82
N LEU A 116 12.50 -20.02 7.19
CA LEU A 116 13.54 -18.97 7.24
C LEU A 116 13.61 -18.27 8.60
N TYR A 117 12.53 -18.35 9.39
CA TYR A 117 12.36 -17.67 10.67
C TYR A 117 12.46 -18.62 11.87
N LEU A 118 12.83 -19.89 11.69
CA LEU A 118 12.88 -20.84 12.80
C LEU A 118 13.87 -20.40 13.88
N THR A 119 13.39 -20.38 15.12
CA THR A 119 14.18 -20.22 16.33
C THR A 119 13.88 -21.33 17.33
N ARG A 120 14.51 -21.27 18.50
CA ARG A 120 14.23 -22.16 19.64
C ARG A 120 13.73 -21.37 20.84
N CYS A 121 12.69 -21.89 21.48
CA CYS A 121 12.21 -21.38 22.76
C CYS A 121 13.37 -21.30 23.76
N ARG A 122 13.54 -20.14 24.39
CA ARG A 122 14.56 -19.92 25.42
C ARG A 122 14.27 -20.66 26.72
N ASN A 123 13.04 -21.16 26.91
CA ASN A 123 12.65 -21.97 28.06
C ASN A 123 12.69 -23.48 27.79
N CYS A 124 11.97 -23.97 26.76
CA CYS A 124 11.79 -25.42 26.54
C CYS A 124 12.50 -25.98 25.30
N GLY A 125 13.21 -25.16 24.53
CA GLY A 125 13.93 -25.58 23.31
C GLY A 125 13.07 -25.89 22.08
N GLU A 126 11.74 -25.79 22.17
CA GLU A 126 10.82 -26.03 21.04
C GLU A 126 11.15 -25.16 19.83
N LYS A 127 11.06 -25.74 18.62
CA LYS A 127 11.39 -25.03 17.37
C LYS A 127 10.13 -24.45 16.73
N PHE A 128 10.14 -23.15 16.48
CA PHE A 128 9.02 -22.46 15.85
C PHE A 128 9.49 -21.14 15.23
N PRO A 129 8.70 -20.52 14.32
CA PRO A 129 9.07 -19.24 13.72
C PRO A 129 9.10 -18.11 14.76
N LEU A 130 10.17 -17.32 14.73
CA LEU A 130 10.25 -16.05 15.45
C LEU A 130 9.27 -15.03 14.85
N THR A 131 8.84 -14.05 15.65
CA THR A 131 7.94 -12.98 15.23
C THR A 131 8.70 -11.85 14.53
N CYS A 132 9.84 -11.44 15.10
CA CYS A 132 10.73 -10.46 14.48
C CYS A 132 12.17 -10.60 14.98
N ALA A 133 13.11 -10.07 14.22
CA ALA A 133 14.53 -9.99 14.56
C ALA A 133 14.97 -8.52 14.58
N ILE A 134 15.93 -8.20 15.45
CA ILE A 134 16.47 -6.85 15.57
C ILE A 134 17.85 -6.83 14.96
N TRP A 135 18.07 -5.85 14.09
CA TRP A 135 19.29 -5.65 13.34
C TRP A 135 19.88 -4.30 13.66
N GLU A 136 21.19 -4.28 13.85
CA GLU A 136 21.97 -3.06 13.93
C GLU A 136 23.02 -3.11 12.82
N LYS A 137 22.93 -2.15 11.88
CA LYS A 137 23.64 -2.20 10.60
C LYS A 137 23.38 -3.55 9.92
N ASN A 138 24.43 -4.32 9.62
CA ASN A 138 24.34 -5.62 8.96
C ASN A 138 24.41 -6.82 9.93
N LYS A 139 24.17 -6.59 11.22
CA LYS A 139 24.25 -7.65 12.25
C LYS A 139 22.91 -7.83 12.95
N CYS A 140 22.38 -9.04 12.89
CA CYS A 140 21.26 -9.44 13.72
C CYS A 140 21.73 -9.61 15.18
N ILE A 141 21.20 -8.79 16.08
CA ILE A 141 21.61 -8.72 17.48
C ILE A 141 20.60 -9.40 18.42
N GLU A 142 19.35 -9.52 17.99
CA GLU A 142 18.26 -10.04 18.82
C GLU A 142 17.20 -10.76 17.99
N ILE A 143 16.50 -11.73 18.58
CA ILE A 143 15.28 -12.34 18.03
C ILE A 143 14.16 -12.22 19.05
N ARG A 144 12.91 -12.11 18.60
CA ARG A 144 11.75 -11.96 19.48
C ARG A 144 10.62 -12.87 19.03
N TYR A 145 9.90 -13.40 20.01
CA TYR A 145 8.70 -14.19 19.74
C TYR A 145 7.62 -13.92 20.78
N LYS A 146 6.37 -13.82 20.30
CA LYS A 146 5.20 -13.53 21.13
C LYS A 146 4.88 -14.64 22.12
N LYS A 147 4.90 -15.88 21.65
CA LYS A 147 4.43 -17.04 22.42
C LYS A 147 5.03 -18.33 21.85
N CYS A 148 5.68 -19.11 22.69
CA CYS A 148 6.09 -20.47 22.38
C CYS A 148 4.85 -21.37 22.33
N PRO A 149 4.66 -22.20 21.29
CA PRO A 149 3.48 -23.05 21.16
C PRO A 149 3.43 -24.21 22.18
N LYS A 150 4.54 -24.52 22.86
CA LYS A 150 4.64 -25.66 23.79
C LYS A 150 4.57 -25.29 25.26
N CYS A 151 5.16 -24.16 25.66
CA CYS A 151 5.26 -23.77 27.07
C CYS A 151 4.83 -22.33 27.33
N ASP A 152 4.21 -21.67 26.36
CA ASP A 152 3.67 -20.31 26.44
C ASP A 152 4.68 -19.19 26.77
N ASN A 153 5.96 -19.53 26.92
CA ASN A 153 7.03 -18.57 27.13
C ASN A 153 7.07 -17.52 26.00
N SER A 154 7.39 -16.28 26.36
CA SER A 154 7.58 -15.17 25.40
C SER A 154 9.00 -14.59 25.53
N CYS A 155 9.52 -14.06 24.42
CA CYS A 155 10.80 -13.35 24.37
C CYS A 155 10.56 -11.99 23.74
N ARG A 156 10.41 -10.96 24.58
CA ARG A 156 9.96 -9.62 24.16
C ARG A 156 11.11 -8.63 23.93
N SER A 157 12.26 -8.85 24.56
CA SER A 157 13.45 -8.02 24.45
C SER A 157 14.69 -8.77 24.94
N LYS A 158 15.89 -8.32 24.55
CA LYS A 158 17.20 -8.82 25.01
C LYS A 158 17.43 -10.32 24.79
N CYS A 159 16.77 -10.89 23.80
CA CYS A 159 16.84 -12.29 23.45
C CYS A 159 17.93 -12.52 22.39
N SER A 160 19.16 -12.77 22.85
CA SER A 160 20.32 -12.99 21.99
C SER A 160 20.16 -14.24 21.10
N LEU A 161 20.85 -14.23 19.96
CA LEU A 161 20.85 -15.35 19.01
C LEU A 161 21.60 -16.56 19.57
N ASP A 162 20.99 -17.73 19.52
CA ASP A 162 21.64 -18.99 19.87
C ASP A 162 22.44 -19.59 18.68
N LYS A 163 23.06 -20.76 18.88
CA LYS A 163 23.82 -21.44 17.82
C LYS A 163 22.96 -21.81 16.60
N HIS A 164 21.69 -22.17 16.82
CA HIS A 164 20.74 -22.52 15.76
C HIS A 164 20.36 -21.29 14.94
N ASP A 165 20.03 -20.18 15.58
CA ASP A 165 19.67 -18.92 14.91
C ASP A 165 20.82 -18.42 14.02
N LYS A 166 22.06 -18.44 14.55
CA LYS A 166 23.27 -18.05 13.81
C LYS A 166 23.52 -18.96 12.62
N ALA A 167 23.40 -20.28 12.79
CA ALA A 167 23.59 -21.24 11.71
C ALA A 167 22.56 -21.06 10.59
N LEU A 168 21.28 -20.84 10.94
CA LEU A 168 20.22 -20.60 9.96
C LEU A 168 20.45 -19.29 9.20
N LEU A 169 20.78 -18.19 9.89
CA LEU A 169 21.12 -16.92 9.23
C LEU A 169 22.31 -17.06 8.28
N ASN A 170 23.38 -17.74 8.69
CA ASN A 170 24.54 -17.98 7.84
C ASN A 170 24.16 -18.79 6.59
N LYS A 171 23.28 -19.79 6.72
CA LYS A 171 22.77 -20.56 5.58
C LYS A 171 21.98 -19.68 4.61
N ILE A 172 21.08 -18.84 5.12
CA ILE A 172 20.28 -17.89 4.31
C ILE A 172 21.19 -16.89 3.60
N ASN A 173 22.18 -16.34 4.30
CA ASN A 173 23.11 -15.36 3.75
C ASN A 173 23.97 -15.94 2.63
N LYS A 174 24.25 -17.25 2.63
CA LYS A 174 24.97 -17.95 1.57
C LYS A 174 24.09 -18.42 0.42
N SER A 175 22.77 -18.59 0.62
CA SER A 175 21.88 -19.05 -0.45
C SER A 175 21.67 -17.99 -1.54
N ARG A 176 21.48 -18.44 -2.79
CA ARG A 176 21.08 -17.57 -3.91
C ARG A 176 19.55 -17.46 -3.96
N ILE A 177 19.04 -16.25 -4.18
CA ILE A 177 17.62 -16.03 -4.45
C ILE A 177 17.38 -16.28 -5.95
N THR A 178 16.53 -17.24 -6.28
CA THR A 178 16.21 -17.62 -7.67
C THR A 178 14.90 -17.02 -8.17
N SER A 179 13.94 -16.81 -7.27
CA SER A 179 12.65 -16.17 -7.59
C SER A 179 12.84 -14.68 -7.86
N PHE A 180 11.94 -14.08 -8.64
CA PHE A 180 11.99 -12.65 -8.95
C PHE A 180 11.94 -11.78 -7.68
N TYR A 181 12.77 -10.75 -7.66
CA TYR A 181 12.69 -9.61 -6.76
C TYR A 181 13.19 -8.35 -7.49
N PRO A 182 12.70 -7.15 -7.13
CA PRO A 182 13.09 -5.93 -7.80
C PRO A 182 14.50 -5.48 -7.41
N THR A 183 15.36 -5.25 -8.40
CA THR A 183 16.69 -4.62 -8.27
C THR A 183 16.72 -3.21 -8.86
N ASN A 184 15.53 -2.63 -9.05
CA ASN A 184 15.31 -1.30 -9.57
C ASN A 184 16.12 -0.26 -8.79
N LYS A 185 16.87 0.60 -9.51
CA LYS A 185 17.72 1.64 -8.92
C LYS A 185 16.87 2.84 -8.49
N PHE A 186 17.23 3.48 -7.38
CA PHE A 186 16.58 4.73 -6.91
C PHE A 186 17.11 5.96 -7.66
N TYR A 187 16.95 5.93 -8.98
CA TYR A 187 17.44 6.94 -9.91
C TYR A 187 16.36 7.23 -10.96
N TYR A 188 16.29 8.48 -11.36
CA TYR A 188 15.47 8.93 -12.49
C TYR A 188 16.06 8.42 -13.81
N SER A 189 15.26 8.44 -14.88
CA SER A 189 15.68 8.00 -16.22
C SER A 189 16.89 8.78 -16.75
N ASP A 190 17.05 10.04 -16.32
CA ASP A 190 18.17 10.93 -16.65
C ASP A 190 19.44 10.70 -15.79
N GLY A 191 19.41 9.72 -14.88
CA GLY A 191 20.54 9.35 -14.03
C GLY A 191 20.68 10.18 -12.75
N ARG A 192 19.77 11.12 -12.45
CA ARG A 192 19.76 11.79 -11.14
C ARG A 192 19.31 10.82 -10.04
N PRO A 193 19.91 10.85 -8.83
CA PRO A 193 19.43 10.05 -7.71
C PRO A 193 18.08 10.59 -7.19
N PHE A 194 17.25 9.70 -6.67
CA PHE A 194 16.06 10.08 -5.90
C PHE A 194 16.46 10.93 -4.69
N MET A 195 15.67 11.96 -4.39
CA MET A 195 15.97 12.96 -3.38
C MET A 195 16.04 12.38 -1.97
N LYS A 196 15.18 11.40 -1.68
CA LYS A 196 15.06 10.80 -0.35
C LYS A 196 15.45 9.32 -0.33
N LYS A 197 16.41 8.90 -1.17
CA LYS A 197 16.97 7.53 -1.17
C LYS A 197 17.94 7.23 -0.02
N GLU A 198 18.44 8.29 0.62
CA GLU A 198 19.46 8.24 1.67
C GLU A 198 20.68 7.42 1.22
N GLN A 199 20.96 6.29 1.86
CA GLN A 199 22.10 5.43 1.55
C GLN A 199 21.76 4.18 0.72
N TYR A 200 20.50 4.01 0.31
CA TYR A 200 20.12 2.90 -0.55
C TYR A 200 20.31 3.25 -2.02
N GLU A 201 20.76 2.27 -2.80
CA GLU A 201 20.95 2.38 -4.25
C GLU A 201 19.85 1.67 -5.04
N SER A 202 19.21 0.65 -4.45
CA SER A 202 18.13 -0.09 -5.10
C SER A 202 17.11 -0.70 -4.15
N VAL A 203 15.96 -1.06 -4.71
CA VAL A 203 14.82 -1.59 -3.94
C VAL A 203 15.17 -2.83 -3.13
N ASP A 204 16.04 -3.71 -3.64
CA ASP A 204 16.47 -4.92 -2.93
C ASP A 204 17.29 -4.64 -1.68
N GLU A 205 18.00 -3.51 -1.61
CA GLU A 205 18.80 -3.11 -0.45
C GLU A 205 17.92 -2.66 0.74
N LEU A 206 16.64 -2.35 0.49
CA LEU A 206 15.68 -2.04 1.54
C LEU A 206 15.37 -3.24 2.43
N PHE A 207 15.83 -4.46 2.10
CA PHE A 207 15.43 -5.67 2.78
C PHE A 207 16.65 -6.45 3.26
N THR A 208 16.54 -7.11 4.41
CA THR A 208 17.48 -8.18 4.73
C THR A 208 17.34 -9.30 3.70
N LYS A 209 18.42 -10.09 3.52
CA LYS A 209 18.40 -11.23 2.60
C LYS A 209 17.31 -12.26 2.95
N ARG A 210 16.97 -12.40 4.24
CA ARG A 210 15.86 -13.24 4.70
C ARG A 210 14.52 -12.69 4.21
N ASN A 211 14.23 -11.42 4.44
CA ASN A 211 12.97 -10.81 4.02
C ASN A 211 12.84 -10.78 2.50
N LEU A 212 13.92 -10.44 1.78
CA LEU A 212 13.93 -10.44 0.32
C LEU A 212 13.58 -11.82 -0.26
N GLN A 213 14.19 -12.89 0.28
CA GLN A 213 13.89 -14.26 -0.14
C GLN A 213 12.43 -14.65 0.15
N ALA A 214 11.92 -14.30 1.33
CA ALA A 214 10.55 -14.61 1.73
C ALA A 214 9.51 -13.85 0.88
N LEU A 215 9.74 -12.56 0.62
CA LEU A 215 8.89 -11.72 -0.23
C LEU A 215 8.88 -12.23 -1.68
N ALA A 216 10.05 -12.64 -2.20
CA ALA A 216 10.16 -13.21 -3.55
C ALA A 216 9.31 -14.49 -3.70
N TRP A 217 9.39 -15.42 -2.74
CA TRP A 217 8.55 -16.62 -2.74
C TRP A 217 7.06 -16.31 -2.60
N LEU A 218 6.72 -15.32 -1.77
CA LEU A 218 5.32 -14.90 -1.60
C LEU A 218 4.76 -14.33 -2.90
N MET A 219 5.49 -13.44 -3.57
CA MET A 219 5.09 -12.85 -4.84
C MET A 219 4.95 -13.91 -5.95
N GLU A 220 5.89 -14.87 -6.01
CA GLU A 220 5.81 -16.03 -6.91
C GLU A 220 4.51 -16.82 -6.68
N ALA A 221 4.20 -17.18 -5.43
CA ALA A 221 2.97 -17.90 -5.10
C ALA A 221 1.69 -17.10 -5.40
N ILE A 222 1.70 -15.78 -5.22
CA ILE A 222 0.59 -14.89 -5.61
C ILE A 222 0.42 -14.87 -7.13
N ASN A 223 1.52 -14.81 -7.88
CA ASN A 223 1.47 -14.76 -9.34
C ASN A 223 0.87 -16.03 -9.96
N GLU A 224 0.93 -17.16 -9.26
CA GLU A 224 0.31 -18.42 -9.68
C GLU A 224 -1.22 -18.48 -9.47
N GLU A 225 -1.85 -17.50 -8.81
CA GLU A 225 -3.33 -17.42 -8.74
C GLU A 225 -3.90 -17.21 -10.13
N LYS A 226 -4.79 -18.11 -10.58
CA LYS A 226 -5.31 -18.14 -11.94
C LYS A 226 -6.24 -16.97 -12.24
N SER A 227 -7.13 -16.64 -11.29
CA SER A 227 -8.06 -15.53 -11.46
C SER A 227 -7.29 -14.21 -11.41
N LYS A 228 -7.31 -13.46 -12.51
CA LYS A 228 -6.65 -12.14 -12.56
C LYS A 228 -7.15 -11.23 -11.44
N LEU A 229 -8.46 -11.18 -11.20
CA LEU A 229 -9.03 -10.30 -10.18
C LEU A 229 -8.57 -10.69 -8.77
N LEU A 230 -8.59 -11.99 -8.44
CA LEU A 230 -8.11 -12.46 -7.12
C LEU A 230 -6.60 -12.22 -6.98
N ARG A 231 -5.83 -12.41 -8.05
CA ARG A 231 -4.40 -12.11 -8.09
C ARG A 231 -4.12 -10.62 -7.87
N ASP A 232 -4.88 -9.73 -8.50
CA ASP A 232 -4.77 -8.28 -8.29
C ASP A 232 -5.04 -7.93 -6.80
N PHE A 233 -6.08 -8.50 -6.19
CA PHE A 233 -6.38 -8.33 -4.76
C PHE A 233 -5.25 -8.83 -3.84
N LEU A 234 -4.66 -9.99 -4.14
CA LEU A 234 -3.54 -10.52 -3.37
C LEU A 234 -2.27 -9.67 -3.55
N LYS A 235 -2.02 -9.14 -4.76
CA LYS A 235 -0.89 -8.24 -5.04
C LYS A 235 -1.00 -6.92 -4.28
N ILE A 236 -2.18 -6.29 -4.27
CA ILE A 236 -2.36 -5.05 -3.52
C ILE A 236 -2.33 -5.29 -1.99
N GLY A 237 -2.76 -6.47 -1.54
CA GLY A 237 -2.55 -6.91 -0.15
C GLY A 237 -1.07 -7.16 0.19
N PHE A 238 -0.25 -7.57 -0.78
CA PHE A 238 1.20 -7.64 -0.63
C PHE A 238 1.82 -6.24 -0.53
N SER A 239 1.44 -5.29 -1.40
CA SER A 239 1.99 -3.94 -1.37
C SER A 239 1.61 -3.17 -0.10
N SER A 240 0.45 -3.47 0.49
CA SER A 240 0.02 -2.85 1.75
C SER A 240 0.92 -3.20 2.94
N MET A 241 1.73 -4.28 2.86
CA MET A 241 2.58 -4.74 3.96
C MET A 241 4.07 -4.78 3.66
N VAL A 242 4.50 -4.76 2.39
CA VAL A 242 5.91 -4.97 2.03
C VAL A 242 6.86 -3.98 2.72
N HIS A 243 6.44 -2.74 2.91
CA HIS A 243 7.22 -1.71 3.62
C HIS A 243 7.48 -2.08 5.10
N LEU A 244 6.58 -2.83 5.74
CA LEU A 244 6.75 -3.35 7.11
C LEU A 244 7.80 -4.46 7.18
N CYS A 245 8.18 -5.04 6.03
CA CYS A 245 9.24 -6.03 5.92
C CYS A 245 10.58 -5.41 5.50
N SER A 246 10.67 -4.09 5.38
CA SER A 246 11.93 -3.40 5.04
C SER A 246 12.80 -3.13 6.27
N ASN A 247 14.04 -2.72 6.02
CA ASN A 247 15.01 -2.25 7.01
C ASN A 247 14.67 -0.83 7.52
N MET A 248 13.65 -0.18 6.96
CA MET A 248 13.22 1.20 7.28
C MET A 248 12.33 1.29 8.53
N ASN A 249 12.23 0.21 9.31
CA ASN A 249 11.34 0.08 10.46
C ASN A 249 12.16 0.23 11.76
N PRO A 250 12.42 1.46 12.26
CA PRO A 250 13.28 1.68 13.41
C PRO A 250 12.67 1.13 14.70
N ILE A 251 13.51 0.88 15.70
CA ILE A 251 13.06 0.59 17.06
C ILE A 251 13.42 1.77 17.95
N SER A 252 12.43 2.28 18.68
CA SER A 252 12.68 3.21 19.77
C SER A 252 12.48 2.48 21.09
N GLU A 253 13.51 2.50 21.94
CA GLU A 253 13.38 2.12 23.36
C GLU A 253 12.92 3.32 24.21
N GLY A 254 12.85 4.53 23.65
CA GLY A 254 12.25 5.72 24.26
C GLY A 254 10.78 5.93 23.83
N GLY A 255 9.88 6.15 24.79
CA GLY A 255 8.44 6.37 24.53
C GLY A 255 7.62 5.07 24.46
N HIS A 256 6.64 5.00 23.54
CA HIS A 256 5.78 3.83 23.35
C HIS A 256 6.53 2.64 22.72
N PHE A 257 7.19 1.83 23.56
CA PHE A 257 7.88 0.61 23.15
C PHE A 257 6.89 -0.47 22.70
N THR A 258 7.01 -0.94 21.44
CA THR A 258 6.27 -2.11 20.97
C THR A 258 7.22 -3.26 20.63
N PRO A 259 7.18 -4.39 21.36
CA PRO A 259 8.22 -5.43 21.25
C PRO A 259 8.20 -6.18 19.92
N PHE A 260 7.04 -6.22 19.23
CA PHE A 260 6.79 -7.09 18.09
C PHE A 260 6.27 -6.37 16.85
N SER A 261 6.37 -5.04 16.84
CA SER A 261 5.92 -4.22 15.72
C SER A 261 6.82 -3.01 15.55
N SER A 262 7.01 -2.63 14.30
CA SER A 262 7.53 -1.33 13.91
C SER A 262 6.94 -0.98 12.53
N ALA A 263 7.05 0.28 12.14
CA ALA A 263 6.52 0.79 10.90
C ALA A 263 7.48 1.79 10.28
N TRP A 264 7.30 2.00 8.97
CA TRP A 264 8.01 3.02 8.22
C TRP A 264 7.38 4.39 8.51
N ILE A 265 8.04 5.15 9.37
CA ILE A 265 7.51 6.42 9.93
C ILE A 265 7.96 7.67 9.18
N GLN A 266 9.04 7.61 8.38
CA GLN A 266 9.51 8.76 7.60
C GLN A 266 9.00 8.71 6.16
N HIS A 267 8.86 9.87 5.55
CA HIS A 267 8.54 10.02 4.13
C HIS A 267 9.83 10.04 3.28
N SER A 268 10.72 9.08 3.53
CA SER A 268 11.98 8.83 2.81
C SER A 268 12.28 7.34 2.79
N TYR A 269 13.11 6.85 1.87
CA TYR A 269 13.70 5.51 1.99
C TYR A 269 14.72 5.47 3.13
N TRP A 270 14.20 5.55 4.36
CA TRP A 270 14.98 5.82 5.55
C TRP A 270 15.92 4.67 5.90
N TYR A 271 17.19 4.99 6.10
CA TYR A 271 18.12 4.16 6.82
C TYR A 271 18.22 4.56 8.31
N PRO A 272 17.64 3.77 9.23
CA PRO A 272 17.72 4.06 10.65
C PRO A 272 19.17 4.13 11.14
N SER A 273 19.53 5.19 11.85
CA SER A 273 20.86 5.32 12.46
C SER A 273 21.09 4.32 13.60
N GLY A 274 20.01 3.85 14.23
CA GLY A 274 19.99 2.82 15.27
C GLY A 274 19.41 1.48 14.81
N PRO A 275 19.03 0.61 15.76
CA PRO A 275 18.47 -0.69 15.43
C PRO A 275 17.14 -0.61 14.68
N HIS A 276 16.91 -1.56 13.77
CA HIS A 276 15.67 -1.72 13.03
C HIS A 276 15.09 -3.13 13.19
N MET A 277 13.80 -3.27 12.90
CA MET A 277 13.06 -4.51 13.04
C MET A 277 12.84 -5.20 11.70
N GLU A 278 13.42 -6.39 11.57
CA GLU A 278 13.06 -7.36 10.52
C GLU A 278 11.82 -8.13 10.99
N GLN A 279 10.66 -7.90 10.36
CA GLN A 279 9.40 -8.58 10.69
C GLN A 279 9.18 -9.84 9.85
N ASN A 280 8.55 -10.87 10.41
CA ASN A 280 8.20 -12.09 9.68
C ASN A 280 7.21 -11.77 8.53
N VAL A 281 7.64 -12.05 7.29
CA VAL A 281 6.88 -11.74 6.08
C VAL A 281 5.54 -12.44 6.02
N TRP A 282 5.45 -13.72 6.44
CA TRP A 282 4.18 -14.43 6.42
C TRP A 282 3.19 -13.83 7.42
N ASP A 283 3.64 -13.52 8.64
CA ASP A 283 2.80 -12.88 9.66
C ASP A 283 2.29 -11.51 9.20
N LYS A 284 3.13 -10.74 8.48
CA LYS A 284 2.72 -9.44 7.90
C LYS A 284 1.69 -9.62 6.79
N PHE A 285 1.87 -10.60 5.90
CA PHE A 285 0.93 -10.88 4.82
C PHE A 285 -0.42 -11.39 5.33
N ASP A 286 -0.40 -12.32 6.28
CA ASP A 286 -1.62 -12.80 6.94
C ASP A 286 -2.39 -11.64 7.58
N SER A 287 -1.70 -10.77 8.33
CA SER A 287 -2.30 -9.57 8.92
C SER A 287 -2.82 -8.57 7.87
N ALA A 288 -2.16 -8.45 6.72
CA ALA A 288 -2.59 -7.58 5.63
C ALA A 288 -3.91 -8.03 4.98
N ILE A 289 -4.18 -9.35 4.99
CA ILE A 289 -5.40 -9.92 4.42
C ILE A 289 -6.49 -10.07 5.50
N ASN A 290 -6.15 -10.69 6.63
CA ASN A 290 -7.08 -11.15 7.66
C ASN A 290 -7.16 -10.23 8.90
N GLY A 291 -6.25 -9.26 9.04
CA GLY A 291 -6.15 -8.42 10.24
C GLY A 291 -7.28 -7.41 10.42
N HIS A 292 -7.26 -6.67 11.53
CA HIS A 292 -8.30 -5.69 11.90
C HIS A 292 -8.47 -4.52 10.94
N GLN A 293 -7.47 -4.25 10.11
CA GLN A 293 -7.49 -3.30 9.00
C GLN A 293 -7.13 -4.01 7.68
N GLY A 294 -7.24 -5.33 7.64
CA GLY A 294 -6.87 -6.15 6.49
C GLY A 294 -7.87 -6.06 5.36
N LEU A 295 -7.45 -6.54 4.19
CA LEU A 295 -8.21 -6.47 2.95
C LEU A 295 -9.60 -7.11 3.06
N LEU A 296 -9.75 -8.26 3.73
CA LEU A 296 -11.07 -8.90 3.86
C LEU A 296 -12.07 -8.02 4.59
N LYS A 297 -11.65 -7.37 5.68
CA LYS A 297 -12.54 -6.46 6.42
C LYS A 297 -12.87 -5.21 5.62
N ALA A 298 -11.90 -4.68 4.87
CA ALA A 298 -12.14 -3.61 3.91
C ALA A 298 -13.14 -4.02 2.81
N LYS A 299 -13.11 -5.28 2.35
CA LYS A 299 -14.07 -5.80 1.37
C LYS A 299 -15.45 -6.05 1.96
N ILE A 300 -15.56 -6.61 3.17
CA ILE A 300 -16.83 -6.70 3.90
C ILE A 300 -17.51 -5.33 4.02
N GLU A 301 -16.73 -4.29 4.28
CA GLU A 301 -17.26 -2.94 4.38
C GLU A 301 -17.62 -2.34 3.01
N SER A 302 -16.70 -2.38 2.05
CA SER A 302 -16.87 -1.76 0.74
C SER A 302 -17.90 -2.47 -0.15
N ASN A 303 -18.06 -3.80 -0.04
CA ASN A 303 -19.07 -4.56 -0.78
C ASN A 303 -20.50 -4.12 -0.44
N LYS A 304 -20.75 -3.60 0.78
CA LYS A 304 -22.06 -3.06 1.18
C LYS A 304 -22.45 -1.81 0.40
N TRP A 305 -21.46 -1.07 -0.10
CA TRP A 305 -21.66 0.18 -0.84
C TRP A 305 -21.54 0.00 -2.34
N PHE A 306 -20.73 -0.95 -2.80
CA PHE A 306 -20.29 -1.03 -4.19
C PHE A 306 -20.65 -2.37 -4.87
N GLY A 307 -21.85 -2.90 -4.61
CA GLY A 307 -22.30 -4.20 -5.15
C GLY A 307 -22.39 -4.24 -6.68
N ASP A 308 -22.81 -3.14 -7.31
CA ASP A 308 -23.16 -3.07 -8.74
C ASP A 308 -22.47 -1.92 -9.48
N ILE A 309 -21.19 -1.67 -9.20
CA ILE A 309 -20.44 -0.58 -9.86
C ILE A 309 -20.08 -0.93 -11.31
N ARG A 310 -20.43 -0.04 -12.24
CA ARG A 310 -20.10 -0.13 -13.67
C ARG A 310 -18.82 0.66 -13.96
N PHE A 311 -17.75 -0.04 -14.32
CA PHE A 311 -16.49 0.57 -14.74
C PHE A 311 -16.53 0.97 -16.22
N ALA A 312 -16.16 2.21 -16.49
CA ALA A 312 -16.05 2.77 -17.83
C ALA A 312 -14.79 2.31 -18.55
N LYS A 313 -14.86 2.17 -19.89
CA LYS A 313 -13.65 1.98 -20.72
C LYS A 313 -13.06 3.29 -21.20
N ASN A 314 -13.87 4.34 -21.25
CA ASN A 314 -13.51 5.68 -21.68
C ASN A 314 -14.36 6.72 -20.92
N ILE A 315 -14.07 7.99 -21.15
CA ILE A 315 -14.74 9.12 -20.49
C ILE A 315 -16.22 9.17 -20.90
N GLU A 316 -16.52 8.89 -22.17
CA GLU A 316 -17.83 9.00 -22.78
C GLU A 316 -18.84 8.05 -22.13
N ASP A 317 -18.41 6.88 -21.66
CA ASP A 317 -19.25 5.95 -20.92
C ASP A 317 -19.79 6.59 -19.63
N VAL A 318 -18.98 7.38 -18.92
CA VAL A 318 -19.42 8.10 -17.72
C VAL A 318 -20.34 9.25 -18.11
N ILE A 319 -19.95 10.06 -19.09
CA ILE A 319 -20.72 11.22 -19.56
C ILE A 319 -22.14 10.80 -19.99
N HIS A 320 -22.24 9.73 -20.77
CA HIS A 320 -23.51 9.22 -21.29
C HIS A 320 -24.21 8.20 -20.36
N ASN A 321 -23.82 8.13 -19.09
CA ASN A 321 -24.46 7.29 -18.06
C ASN A 321 -24.46 5.77 -18.37
N LYS A 322 -23.49 5.30 -19.15
CA LYS A 322 -23.24 3.88 -19.41
C LYS A 322 -22.42 3.24 -18.29
N ALA A 323 -21.65 4.05 -17.56
CA ALA A 323 -20.82 3.63 -16.44
C ALA A 323 -20.86 4.64 -15.29
N ASP A 324 -20.46 4.19 -14.10
CA ASP A 324 -20.44 4.98 -12.87
C ASP A 324 -19.09 5.64 -12.61
N ILE A 325 -18.00 4.99 -13.03
CA ILE A 325 -16.64 5.48 -12.82
C ILE A 325 -15.70 5.23 -13.99
N TYR A 326 -14.87 6.23 -14.32
CA TYR A 326 -13.67 6.07 -15.13
C TYR A 326 -12.43 6.38 -14.29
N ILE A 327 -11.47 5.45 -14.24
CA ILE A 327 -10.20 5.60 -13.51
C ILE A 327 -9.09 5.65 -14.55
N TYR A 328 -8.40 6.79 -14.63
CA TYR A 328 -7.28 6.99 -15.54
C TYR A 328 -5.95 6.98 -14.78
N ASN A 329 -5.08 6.01 -15.06
CA ASN A 329 -3.71 6.06 -14.57
C ASN A 329 -2.83 6.81 -15.58
N GLY A 330 -2.48 8.05 -15.25
CA GLY A 330 -1.74 8.93 -16.14
C GLY A 330 -1.89 10.39 -15.76
N SER A 331 -1.34 11.27 -16.60
CA SER A 331 -1.38 12.72 -16.39
C SER A 331 -2.81 13.24 -16.40
N CYS A 332 -3.15 14.10 -15.44
CA CYS A 332 -4.45 14.78 -15.45
C CYS A 332 -4.58 15.70 -16.67
N LEU A 333 -3.48 16.22 -17.23
CA LEU A 333 -3.51 17.02 -18.46
C LEU A 333 -3.99 16.19 -19.66
N ASP A 334 -3.51 14.95 -19.78
CA ASP A 334 -3.94 14.03 -20.84
C ASP A 334 -5.42 13.67 -20.68
N LEU A 335 -5.86 13.42 -19.45
CA LEU A 335 -7.28 13.16 -19.15
C LEU A 335 -8.15 14.35 -19.53
N MET A 336 -7.79 15.54 -19.04
CA MET A 336 -8.59 16.76 -19.23
C MET A 336 -8.63 17.21 -20.69
N SER A 337 -7.58 16.97 -21.48
CA SER A 337 -7.57 17.25 -22.92
C SER A 337 -8.63 16.48 -23.72
N LYS A 338 -9.15 15.39 -23.16
CA LYS A 338 -10.19 14.53 -23.76
C LYS A 338 -11.58 14.79 -23.18
N LEU A 339 -11.71 15.66 -22.18
CA LEU A 339 -13.01 16.00 -21.59
C LEU A 339 -13.77 16.96 -22.52
N PRO A 340 -15.03 16.68 -22.87
CA PRO A 340 -15.87 17.65 -23.55
C PRO A 340 -16.17 18.88 -22.68
N ASP A 341 -16.35 20.02 -23.32
CA ASP A 341 -16.75 21.25 -22.62
C ASP A 341 -18.05 21.06 -21.83
N ASN A 342 -18.11 21.67 -20.65
CA ASN A 342 -19.30 21.66 -19.77
C ASN A 342 -19.80 20.25 -19.38
N SER A 343 -18.95 19.21 -19.43
CA SER A 343 -19.32 17.83 -19.09
C SER A 343 -19.18 17.46 -17.61
N ILE A 344 -18.58 18.33 -16.80
CA ILE A 344 -18.31 18.12 -15.37
C ILE A 344 -19.15 19.09 -14.55
N ASP A 345 -19.81 18.58 -13.51
CA ASP A 345 -20.69 19.37 -12.65
C ASP A 345 -19.97 19.87 -11.38
N PHE A 346 -19.01 19.09 -10.88
CA PHE A 346 -18.22 19.44 -9.69
C PHE A 346 -16.79 18.91 -9.79
N ILE A 347 -15.81 19.74 -9.44
CA ILE A 347 -14.40 19.33 -9.34
C ILE A 347 -14.02 19.35 -7.88
N PHE A 348 -13.61 18.19 -7.35
CA PHE A 348 -12.99 18.09 -6.03
C PHE A 348 -11.53 17.71 -6.25
N THR A 349 -10.62 18.62 -5.91
CA THR A 349 -9.20 18.46 -6.21
C THR A 349 -8.35 18.89 -5.03
N ASP A 350 -7.27 18.17 -4.80
CA ASP A 350 -6.21 18.49 -3.86
C ASP A 350 -4.88 18.13 -4.53
N PRO A 351 -4.28 19.03 -5.33
CA PRO A 351 -3.00 18.74 -5.96
C PRO A 351 -1.93 18.49 -4.89
N PRO A 352 -0.89 17.69 -5.20
CA PRO A 352 0.19 17.44 -4.26
C PRO A 352 0.84 18.77 -3.84
N TYR A 353 0.97 18.98 -2.54
CA TYR A 353 1.67 20.15 -1.99
C TYR A 353 3.18 19.98 -2.18
N ASP A 354 3.82 21.05 -2.66
CA ASP A 354 5.26 21.15 -2.97
C ASP A 354 6.18 20.53 -1.90
N SER A 355 7.32 19.99 -2.36
CA SER A 355 8.55 19.51 -1.68
C SER A 355 8.46 18.68 -0.38
N SER A 356 7.27 18.48 0.19
CA SER A 356 7.06 17.89 1.52
C SER A 356 6.96 16.37 1.52
N ILE A 357 6.33 15.78 0.49
CA ILE A 357 6.16 14.32 0.33
C ILE A 357 6.42 13.95 -1.12
N GLN A 358 7.39 13.06 -1.35
CA GLN A 358 7.72 12.54 -2.68
C GLN A 358 6.87 11.32 -3.00
N TYR A 359 5.57 11.51 -3.29
CA TYR A 359 4.60 10.42 -3.51
C TYR A 359 5.07 9.42 -4.56
N GLY A 360 5.63 9.94 -5.65
CA GLY A 360 6.21 9.19 -6.74
C GLY A 360 7.36 8.29 -6.29
N GLU A 361 8.40 8.89 -5.71
CA GLU A 361 9.56 8.18 -5.16
C GLU A 361 9.12 7.12 -4.14
N LEU A 362 8.27 7.47 -3.17
CA LEU A 362 7.89 6.57 -2.08
C LEU A 362 7.06 5.36 -2.55
N SER A 363 6.27 5.53 -3.60
CA SER A 363 5.49 4.43 -4.20
C SER A 363 6.35 3.52 -5.08
N TYR A 364 7.56 3.94 -5.45
CA TYR A 364 8.44 3.22 -6.36
C TYR A 364 8.77 1.80 -5.90
N MET A 365 8.95 1.58 -4.59
CA MET A 365 9.11 0.24 -4.03
C MET A 365 7.91 -0.67 -4.34
N TRP A 366 6.69 -0.17 -4.16
CA TRP A 366 5.47 -0.93 -4.45
C TRP A 366 5.33 -1.21 -5.94
N VAL A 367 5.53 -0.19 -6.78
CA VAL A 367 5.50 -0.31 -8.25
C VAL A 367 6.51 -1.34 -8.75
N SER A 368 7.73 -1.30 -8.20
CA SER A 368 8.81 -2.22 -8.56
C SER A 368 8.48 -3.67 -8.22
N TRP A 369 7.91 -3.91 -7.03
CA TRP A 369 7.47 -5.25 -6.62
C TRP A 369 6.31 -5.78 -7.47
N LEU A 370 5.35 -4.92 -7.81
CA LEU A 370 4.19 -5.31 -8.62
C LEU A 370 4.50 -5.41 -10.12
N ASN A 371 5.70 -5.04 -10.53
CA ASN A 371 6.15 -4.95 -11.92
C ASN A 371 5.21 -4.10 -12.79
N ALA A 372 4.71 -2.98 -12.24
CA ALA A 372 3.84 -2.05 -12.96
C ALA A 372 4.67 -1.05 -13.79
N LYS A 373 5.62 -1.57 -14.59
CA LYS A 373 6.85 -0.87 -14.98
C LYS A 373 6.75 0.15 -16.11
N ASP A 374 5.84 0.03 -17.07
CA ASP A 374 6.22 0.52 -18.39
C ASP A 374 6.16 2.03 -18.61
N MET A 375 5.61 2.83 -17.68
CA MET A 375 5.67 4.29 -17.83
C MET A 375 5.91 5.08 -16.54
N PHE A 376 5.80 4.47 -15.35
CA PHE A 376 5.80 5.25 -14.11
C PHE A 376 7.13 5.97 -13.87
N VAL A 377 8.28 5.33 -14.09
CA VAL A 377 9.60 5.97 -13.90
C VAL A 377 9.84 7.08 -14.91
N ASP A 378 9.49 6.83 -16.17
CA ASP A 378 9.65 7.83 -17.22
C ASP A 378 8.74 9.02 -16.94
N TYR A 379 7.51 8.81 -16.45
CA TYR A 379 6.63 9.88 -15.98
C TYR A 379 7.18 10.63 -14.76
N LEU A 380 7.73 9.94 -13.75
CA LEU A 380 8.37 10.58 -12.59
C LEU A 380 9.49 11.53 -13.02
N SER A 381 10.28 11.12 -14.02
CA SER A 381 11.40 11.93 -14.52
C SER A 381 10.99 13.09 -15.42
N SER A 382 9.88 12.98 -16.16
CA SER A 382 9.52 13.91 -17.24
C SER A 382 8.40 14.89 -16.90
N ASN A 383 7.52 14.57 -15.95
CA ASN A 383 6.24 15.29 -15.79
C ASN A 383 5.82 15.55 -14.34
N GLU A 384 6.52 15.04 -13.33
CA GLU A 384 6.30 15.49 -11.96
C GLU A 384 6.91 16.89 -11.81
N ILE A 385 6.08 17.91 -11.60
CA ILE A 385 6.57 19.26 -11.27
C ILE A 385 7.16 19.18 -9.85
N ILE A 386 8.42 18.77 -9.76
CA ILE A 386 9.24 18.93 -8.57
C ILE A 386 9.81 20.35 -8.66
N ASN A 387 9.13 21.34 -8.07
CA ASN A 387 9.62 22.71 -8.05
C ASN A 387 10.74 22.85 -7.01
N ASN A 388 11.94 22.42 -7.38
CA ASN A 388 13.15 22.55 -6.57
C ASN A 388 13.63 24.01 -6.56
N LYS A 389 12.91 24.89 -5.87
CA LYS A 389 13.51 26.16 -5.48
C LYS A 389 14.42 25.89 -4.29
N ASN A 390 15.73 25.92 -4.59
CA ASN A 390 16.85 25.89 -3.65
C ASN A 390 16.71 26.88 -2.50
#